data_AF-A0A958L1D6-F1
#
_entry.id   AF-A0A958L1D6-F1
#
_cell.length_a   1.000
_cell.length_b   1.000
_cell.length_c   1.000
_cell.angle_alpha   90.00
_cell.angle_beta   90.00
_cell.angle_gamma   90.00
#
_symmetry.space_group_name_H-M   'P 1'
#
loop_
_entity.id
_entity.type
_entity.pdbx_description
1 polymer ?
#
loop_
_entity_poly.entity_id
_entity_poly.type
_entity_poly.pdbx_seq_one_letter_code
_entity_poly.pdbx_strand_id
1 'polypeptide(L)'
;MKQIVSVILFTLFSLLAVSQSAFAATDADKAFLDTYKKAYEAKDVSTLKSLLYTKDAHPEALEFYSMMLTEDFSGKITSIELKDLTPEEQKEAVAVTQSPAGENIKLNLEPTKKLELKLDYSDANGTGSSTSGFFVALSDGKYVIPVPSLVK
;
A
#
# COMPACT_ATOMS: atom_id res chain seq x y z
N MET A 1 -47.62 50.83 -1.86
CA MET A 1 -46.83 50.77 -0.61
C MET A 1 -47.73 50.41 0.55
N LYS A 2 -47.67 49.17 1.04
CA LYS A 2 -47.98 48.74 2.41
C LYS A 2 -47.76 47.22 2.50
N GLN A 3 -47.16 46.82 3.61
CA GLN A 3 -46.29 45.66 3.70
C GLN A 3 -47.00 44.32 3.76
N ILE A 4 -46.29 43.31 3.28
CA ILE A 4 -46.70 41.93 3.16
C ILE A 4 -46.63 41.25 4.53
N VAL A 5 -47.70 40.51 4.77
CA VAL A 5 -48.04 39.60 5.85
C VAL A 5 -46.85 38.81 6.39
N SER A 6 -46.69 38.88 7.71
CA SER A 6 -45.83 38.07 8.54
C SER A 6 -46.62 36.89 9.10
N VAL A 7 -46.40 35.67 8.60
CA VAL A 7 -46.52 34.38 9.32
C VAL A 7 -45.77 33.33 8.47
N ILE A 8 -44.91 32.51 9.08
CA ILE A 8 -44.86 31.04 8.95
C ILE A 8 -43.63 30.53 9.72
N LEU A 9 -43.97 29.99 10.91
CA LEU A 9 -43.32 28.92 11.66
C LEU A 9 -42.84 27.79 10.72
N PHE A 10 -41.66 27.18 10.93
CA PHE A 10 -41.49 25.70 10.94
C PHE A 10 -40.01 25.26 11.10
N THR A 11 -39.84 24.33 12.05
CA THR A 11 -38.89 23.21 12.11
C THR A 11 -37.38 23.44 12.16
N LEU A 12 -36.89 23.26 13.39
CA LEU A 12 -35.60 22.66 13.74
C LEU A 12 -35.39 21.33 12.99
N PHE A 13 -34.35 21.24 12.18
CA PHE A 13 -33.80 19.98 11.68
C PHE A 13 -32.31 19.97 12.00
N SER A 14 -31.96 19.43 13.17
CA SER A 14 -30.57 19.11 13.50
C SER A 14 -30.12 17.99 12.57
N LEU A 15 -29.36 18.34 11.52
CA LEU A 15 -28.59 17.35 10.77
C LEU A 15 -27.51 16.80 11.70
N LEU A 16 -27.79 15.63 12.27
CA LEU A 16 -26.73 14.71 12.67
C LEU A 16 -26.04 14.29 11.38
N ALA A 17 -24.93 14.95 11.06
CA ALA A 17 -23.97 14.46 10.10
C ALA A 17 -23.42 13.12 10.63
N VAL A 18 -24.07 12.03 10.25
CA VAL A 18 -23.45 10.71 10.28
C VAL A 18 -22.22 10.84 9.40
N SER A 19 -21.06 10.97 10.05
CA SER A 19 -19.77 10.86 9.42
C SER A 19 -19.64 9.40 8.97
N GLN A 20 -20.22 9.08 7.82
CA GLN A 20 -19.87 7.87 7.10
C GLN A 20 -18.40 8.07 6.71
N SER A 21 -17.51 7.50 7.50
CA SER A 21 -16.12 7.24 7.11
C SER A 21 -16.14 6.24 5.96
N ALA A 22 -16.65 6.66 4.80
CA ALA A 22 -16.35 6.01 3.55
C ALA A 22 -14.84 6.20 3.37
N PHE A 23 -14.08 5.15 3.62
CA PHE A 23 -12.65 5.07 3.38
C PHE A 23 -12.42 5.30 1.89
N ALA A 24 -12.31 6.56 1.49
CA ALA A 24 -11.92 6.94 0.17
C ALA A 24 -10.42 6.62 0.06
N ALA A 25 -10.09 5.66 -0.81
CA ALA A 25 -8.72 5.51 -1.30
C ALA A 25 -8.24 6.90 -1.74
N THR A 26 -7.10 7.34 -1.22
CA THR A 26 -6.54 8.65 -1.61
C THR A 26 -6.12 8.61 -3.08
N ASP A 27 -5.96 9.78 -3.71
CA ASP A 27 -5.42 9.84 -5.08
C ASP A 27 -4.05 9.15 -5.19
N ALA A 28 -3.25 9.19 -4.11
CA ALA A 28 -1.99 8.48 -4.01
C ALA A 28 -2.18 6.96 -3.92
N ASP A 29 -3.17 6.47 -3.16
CA ASP A 29 -3.50 5.05 -3.05
C ASP A 29 -3.82 4.48 -4.44
N LYS A 30 -4.71 5.18 -5.17
CA LYS A 30 -5.12 4.78 -6.51
C LYS A 30 -3.95 4.80 -7.49
N ALA A 31 -3.16 5.88 -7.49
CA ALA A 31 -2.01 6.00 -8.39
C ALA A 31 -1.00 4.88 -8.19
N PHE A 32 -0.72 4.49 -6.93
CA PHE A 32 0.18 3.39 -6.63
C PHE A 32 -0.37 2.04 -7.08
N LEU A 33 -1.63 1.74 -6.73
CA LEU A 33 -2.28 0.47 -7.10
C LEU A 33 -2.39 0.31 -8.62
N ASP A 34 -2.78 1.37 -9.33
CA ASP A 34 -2.89 1.36 -10.78
C ASP A 34 -1.51 1.15 -11.43
N THR A 35 -0.47 1.81 -10.92
CA THR A 35 0.91 1.65 -11.41
C THR A 35 1.42 0.24 -11.16
N TYR A 36 1.27 -0.28 -9.94
CA TYR A 36 1.71 -1.62 -9.58
C TYR A 36 0.99 -2.68 -10.43
N LYS A 37 -0.35 -2.62 -10.49
CA LYS A 37 -1.15 -3.58 -11.25
C LYS A 37 -0.77 -3.57 -12.73
N LYS A 38 -0.70 -2.40 -13.34
CA LYS A 38 -0.32 -2.26 -14.75
C LYS A 38 1.09 -2.80 -15.01
N ALA A 39 2.04 -2.48 -14.14
CA ALA A 39 3.42 -2.96 -14.28
C ALA A 39 3.52 -4.47 -14.13
N TYR A 40 2.82 -5.05 -13.15
CA TYR A 40 2.76 -6.49 -12.95
C TYR A 40 2.12 -7.21 -14.15
N GLU A 41 0.95 -6.75 -14.63
CA GLU A 41 0.24 -7.35 -15.76
C GLU A 41 1.05 -7.24 -17.08
N ALA A 42 1.81 -6.15 -17.24
CA ALA A 42 2.71 -5.95 -18.37
C ALA A 42 4.08 -6.64 -18.21
N LYS A 43 4.35 -7.28 -17.07
CA LYS A 43 5.67 -7.81 -16.69
C LYS A 43 6.78 -6.76 -16.78
N ASP A 44 6.45 -5.50 -16.49
CA ASP A 44 7.35 -4.36 -16.48
C ASP A 44 8.16 -4.32 -15.18
N VAL A 45 9.22 -5.11 -15.19
CA VAL A 45 10.19 -5.21 -14.09
C VAL A 45 10.78 -3.85 -13.71
N SER A 46 11.02 -2.97 -14.70
CA SER A 46 11.62 -1.67 -14.45
C SER A 46 10.68 -0.79 -13.63
N THR A 47 9.40 -0.75 -14.00
CA THR A 47 8.40 0.01 -13.26
C THR A 47 8.18 -0.56 -11.86
N LEU A 48 8.10 -1.90 -11.71
CA LEU A 48 7.97 -2.51 -10.37
C LEU A 48 9.17 -2.18 -9.47
N LYS A 49 10.40 -2.32 -9.97
CA LYS A 49 11.61 -1.97 -9.21
C LYS A 49 11.67 -0.47 -8.88
N SER A 50 11.11 0.39 -9.73
CA SER A 50 11.04 1.84 -9.46
C SER A 50 10.15 2.21 -8.27
N LEU A 51 9.25 1.30 -7.86
CA LEU A 51 8.44 1.49 -6.65
C LEU A 51 9.24 1.21 -5.37
N LEU A 52 10.43 0.61 -5.44
CA LEU A 52 11.29 0.41 -4.29
C LEU A 52 11.96 1.73 -3.88
N TYR A 53 11.95 2.02 -2.59
CA TYR A 53 12.72 3.12 -2.04
C TYR A 53 14.16 2.68 -1.76
N THR A 54 15.05 3.02 -2.69
CA THR A 54 16.43 2.49 -2.73
C THR A 54 17.45 3.34 -1.95
N LYS A 55 17.05 4.49 -1.42
CA LYS A 55 17.96 5.37 -0.69
C LYS A 55 18.49 4.68 0.56
N ASP A 56 19.81 4.62 0.68
CA ASP A 56 20.53 3.96 1.79
C ASP A 56 20.16 2.47 1.98
N ALA A 57 19.50 1.85 1.00
CA ALA A 57 19.05 0.46 1.09
C ALA A 57 20.26 -0.48 1.19
N HIS A 58 20.11 -1.50 2.04
CA HIS A 58 21.09 -2.57 2.14
C HIS A 58 21.11 -3.36 0.81
N PRO A 59 22.26 -3.59 0.17
CA PRO A 59 22.31 -4.20 -1.16
C PRO A 59 21.63 -5.56 -1.25
N GLU A 60 21.82 -6.43 -0.24
CA GLU A 60 21.19 -7.76 -0.23
C GLU A 60 19.67 -7.68 -0.04
N ALA A 61 19.19 -6.69 0.74
CA ALA A 61 17.76 -6.49 0.93
C ALA A 61 17.12 -5.94 -0.35
N LEU A 62 17.81 -5.02 -1.04
CA LEU A 62 17.35 -4.49 -2.32
C LEU A 62 17.22 -5.57 -3.39
N GLU A 63 18.21 -6.48 -3.46
CA GLU A 63 18.17 -7.61 -4.40
C GLU A 63 17.04 -8.57 -4.05
N PHE A 64 16.88 -8.93 -2.76
CA PHE A 64 15.79 -9.78 -2.29
C PHE A 64 14.41 -9.20 -2.64
N TYR A 65 14.17 -7.93 -2.35
CA TYR A 65 12.90 -7.27 -2.67
C TYR A 65 12.66 -7.17 -4.19
N SER A 66 13.72 -6.93 -4.96
CA SER A 66 13.66 -6.92 -6.42
C SER A 66 13.26 -8.27 -6.99
N MET A 67 13.81 -9.36 -6.43
CA MET A 67 13.41 -10.72 -6.78
C MET A 67 11.96 -10.97 -6.36
N MET A 68 11.57 -10.68 -5.12
CA MET A 68 10.21 -10.92 -4.63
C MET A 68 9.12 -10.18 -5.43
N LEU A 69 9.41 -8.99 -5.96
CA LEU A 69 8.49 -8.26 -6.85
C LEU A 69 8.31 -8.90 -8.24
N THR A 70 9.26 -9.74 -8.67
CA THR A 70 9.36 -10.24 -10.05
C THR A 70 9.36 -11.76 -10.15
N GLU A 71 9.45 -12.45 -9.03
CA GLU A 71 9.56 -13.91 -8.91
C GLU A 71 8.35 -14.60 -9.52
N ASP A 72 7.18 -13.96 -9.47
CA ASP A 72 5.95 -14.61 -9.83
C ASP A 72 5.08 -13.80 -10.79
N PHE A 73 5.49 -13.74 -12.06
CA PHE A 73 4.64 -13.24 -13.16
C PHE A 73 3.67 -14.30 -13.71
N SER A 74 3.52 -15.43 -13.03
CA SER A 74 2.67 -16.54 -13.50
C SER A 74 1.23 -16.43 -13.00
N GLY A 75 1.03 -15.80 -11.84
CA GLY A 75 -0.28 -15.60 -11.23
C GLY A 75 -1.05 -14.43 -11.84
N LYS A 76 -2.37 -14.57 -11.94
CA LYS A 76 -3.28 -13.48 -12.29
C LYS A 76 -3.70 -12.73 -11.03
N ILE A 77 -3.60 -11.40 -11.04
CA ILE A 77 -4.12 -10.57 -9.94
C ILE A 77 -5.64 -10.73 -9.85
N THR A 78 -6.13 -11.25 -8.72
CA THR A 78 -7.56 -11.33 -8.39
C THR A 78 -7.99 -10.29 -7.37
N SER A 79 -7.09 -9.84 -6.51
CA SER A 79 -7.29 -8.65 -5.68
C SER A 79 -5.96 -7.91 -5.47
N ILE A 80 -6.03 -6.58 -5.38
CA ILE A 80 -4.91 -5.71 -5.02
C ILE A 80 -5.45 -4.53 -4.21
N GLU A 81 -4.96 -4.36 -2.99
CA GLU A 81 -5.48 -3.38 -2.04
C GLU A 81 -4.35 -2.75 -1.22
N LEU A 82 -4.53 -1.50 -0.80
CA LEU A 82 -3.74 -0.90 0.27
C LEU A 82 -4.57 -0.87 1.54
N LYS A 83 -4.07 -1.52 2.59
CA LYS A 83 -4.71 -1.58 3.91
C LYS A 83 -3.95 -0.71 4.90
N ASP A 84 -4.67 -0.16 5.86
CA ASP A 84 -4.05 0.46 7.02
C ASP A 84 -3.40 -0.61 7.89
N LEU A 85 -2.27 -0.27 8.50
CA LEU A 85 -1.50 -1.19 9.32
C LEU A 85 -2.19 -1.44 10.66
N THR A 86 -2.26 -2.71 11.07
CA THR A 86 -2.63 -3.03 12.45
C THR A 86 -1.56 -2.52 13.43
N PRO A 87 -1.88 -2.35 14.72
CA PRO A 87 -0.88 -1.97 15.73
C PRO A 87 0.30 -2.95 15.80
N GLU A 88 0.06 -4.24 15.56
CA GLU A 88 1.11 -5.27 15.48
C GLU A 88 1.99 -5.07 14.26
N GLU A 89 1.40 -4.86 13.08
CA GLU A 89 2.13 -4.61 11.84
C GLU A 89 2.96 -3.33 11.90
N GLN A 90 2.46 -2.28 12.58
CA GLN A 90 3.23 -1.06 12.81
C GLN A 90 4.49 -1.33 13.65
N LYS A 91 4.37 -2.15 14.71
CA LYS A 91 5.51 -2.52 15.55
C LYS A 91 6.54 -3.35 14.78
N GLU A 92 6.08 -4.30 13.97
CA GLU A 92 6.94 -5.12 13.13
C GLU A 92 7.66 -4.29 12.06
N ALA A 93 6.94 -3.36 11.43
CA ALA A 93 7.47 -2.49 10.39
C ALA A 93 8.61 -1.58 10.87
N VAL A 94 8.59 -1.15 12.13
CA VAL A 94 9.63 -0.29 12.72
C VAL A 94 10.69 -1.08 13.50
N ALA A 95 10.55 -2.39 13.62
CA ALA A 95 11.47 -3.23 14.35
C ALA A 95 12.85 -3.27 13.68
N VAL A 96 13.89 -3.27 14.52
CA VAL A 96 15.25 -3.60 14.07
C VAL A 96 15.37 -5.11 14.02
N THR A 97 15.80 -5.63 12.89
CA THR A 97 16.07 -7.06 12.67
C THR A 97 17.53 -7.27 12.31
N GLN A 98 17.98 -8.53 12.33
CA GLN A 98 19.33 -8.88 11.91
C GLN A 98 19.32 -9.42 10.48
N SER A 99 20.22 -8.93 9.63
CA SER A 99 20.50 -9.53 8.33
C SER A 99 21.13 -10.93 8.52
N PRO A 100 21.17 -11.78 7.47
CA PRO A 100 21.91 -13.04 7.52
C PRO A 100 23.39 -12.87 7.87
N ALA A 101 23.98 -11.71 7.59
CA ALA A 101 25.35 -11.34 7.96
C ALA A 101 25.48 -10.85 9.42
N GLY A 102 24.37 -10.78 10.17
CA GLY A 102 24.34 -10.34 11.57
C GLY A 102 24.23 -8.83 11.78
N GLU A 103 24.07 -8.05 10.70
CA GLU A 103 23.97 -6.61 10.77
C GLU A 103 22.56 -6.17 11.16
N ASN A 104 22.46 -5.14 12.01
CA ASN A 104 21.17 -4.57 12.36
C ASN A 104 20.63 -3.77 11.17
N ILE A 105 19.43 -4.15 10.72
CA ILE A 105 18.72 -3.52 9.63
C ILE A 105 17.31 -3.09 10.08
N LYS A 106 16.78 -2.05 9.46
CA LYS A 106 15.38 -1.62 9.60
C LYS A 106 14.89 -0.99 8.31
N LEU A 107 13.58 -0.94 8.09
CA LEU A 107 13.00 -0.22 6.95
C LEU A 107 13.48 1.25 6.93
N ASN A 108 13.91 1.70 5.76
CA ASN A 108 14.47 3.04 5.56
C ASN A 108 13.42 4.16 5.52
N LEU A 109 12.13 3.81 5.46
CA LEU A 109 11.01 4.70 5.72
C LEU A 109 10.00 3.97 6.61
N GLU A 110 9.30 4.74 7.44
CA GLU A 110 8.19 4.24 8.26
C GLU A 110 6.98 3.95 7.38
N PRO A 111 6.48 2.69 7.34
CA PRO A 111 5.31 2.35 6.57
C PRO A 111 4.04 2.96 7.13
N THR A 112 3.14 3.37 6.25
CA THR A 112 1.81 3.87 6.60
C THR A 112 0.70 2.90 6.19
N LYS A 113 0.98 2.04 5.21
CA LYS A 113 0.04 1.09 4.62
C LYS A 113 0.71 -0.23 4.31
N LYS A 114 -0.09 -1.25 4.03
CA LYS A 114 0.33 -2.55 3.51
C LYS A 114 -0.36 -2.82 2.19
N LEU A 115 0.43 -3.11 1.16
CA LEU A 115 -0.06 -3.71 -0.07
C LEU A 115 -0.43 -5.16 0.23
N GLU A 116 -1.66 -5.56 -0.06
CA GLU A 116 -2.09 -6.95 -0.11
C GLU A 116 -2.41 -7.32 -1.56
N LEU A 117 -1.79 -8.39 -2.05
CA LEU A 117 -1.92 -8.91 -3.39
C LEU A 117 -2.45 -10.34 -3.31
N LYS A 118 -3.55 -10.60 -4.00
CA LYS A 118 -4.07 -11.96 -4.19
C LYS A 118 -3.87 -12.38 -5.63
N LEU A 119 -3.22 -13.51 -5.81
CA LEU A 119 -2.91 -14.10 -7.09
C LEU A 119 -3.61 -15.45 -7.21
N ASP A 120 -4.23 -15.70 -8.36
CA ASP A 120 -4.71 -17.03 -8.73
C ASP A 120 -3.80 -17.60 -9.81
N TYR A 121 -3.52 -18.90 -9.69
CA TYR A 121 -2.71 -19.67 -10.62
C TYR A 121 -3.60 -20.73 -11.23
N SER A 122 -3.44 -20.95 -12.53
CA SER A 122 -4.06 -22.07 -13.21
C SER A 122 -3.08 -22.58 -14.25
N ASP A 123 -2.63 -23.81 -14.07
CA ASP A 123 -1.74 -24.50 -14.99
C ASP A 123 -2.22 -25.94 -15.23
N ALA A 124 -1.41 -26.72 -15.95
CA ALA A 124 -1.74 -28.11 -16.28
C ALA A 124 -1.82 -29.04 -15.06
N ASN A 125 -1.25 -28.65 -13.92
CA ASN A 125 -1.20 -29.43 -12.68
C ASN A 125 -2.31 -29.04 -11.69
N GLY A 126 -3.01 -27.93 -11.91
CA GLY A 126 -4.18 -27.55 -11.13
C GLY A 126 -4.38 -26.04 -11.01
N THR A 127 -5.26 -25.66 -10.09
CA THR A 127 -5.51 -24.27 -9.70
C THR A 127 -5.03 -24.03 -8.29
N GLY A 128 -4.40 -22.89 -8.03
CA GLY A 128 -3.96 -22.47 -6.70
C GLY A 128 -4.21 -20.97 -6.50
N SER A 129 -4.05 -20.50 -5.26
CA SER A 129 -4.03 -19.07 -4.98
C SER A 129 -2.97 -18.75 -3.93
N SER A 130 -2.46 -17.52 -3.98
CA SER A 130 -1.48 -16.97 -3.05
C SER A 130 -1.95 -15.61 -2.58
N THR A 131 -1.64 -15.27 -1.33
CA THR A 131 -1.77 -13.92 -0.81
C THR A 131 -0.41 -13.46 -0.33
N SER A 132 0.09 -12.38 -0.89
CA SER A 132 1.37 -11.78 -0.54
C SER A 132 1.19 -10.28 -0.29
N GLY A 133 2.25 -9.61 0.16
CA GLY A 133 2.15 -8.18 0.43
C GLY A 133 3.47 -7.54 0.79
N PHE A 134 3.49 -6.21 0.67
CA PHE A 134 4.63 -5.36 1.00
C PHE A 134 4.17 -4.23 1.91
N PHE A 135 5.02 -3.83 2.86
CA PHE A 135 4.83 -2.54 3.52
C PHE A 135 5.02 -1.41 2.51
N VAL A 136 4.27 -0.32 2.71
CA VAL A 136 4.24 0.84 1.82
C VAL A 136 4.33 2.12 2.66
N ALA A 137 5.25 2.99 2.29
CA ALA A 137 5.51 4.27 2.94
C ALA A 137 5.24 5.42 1.97
N LEU A 138 4.90 6.59 2.50
CA LEU A 138 4.74 7.81 1.72
C LEU A 138 6.10 8.56 1.66
N SER A 139 6.60 8.82 0.45
CA SER A 139 7.76 9.67 0.20
C SER A 139 7.40 10.70 -0.85
N ASP A 140 7.60 11.98 -0.56
CA ASP A 140 7.38 13.08 -1.52
C ASP A 140 5.98 13.07 -2.16
N GLY A 141 4.95 12.71 -1.37
CA GLY A 141 3.56 12.62 -1.83
C GLY A 141 3.24 11.40 -2.71
N LYS A 142 4.15 10.43 -2.82
CA LYS A 142 3.97 9.19 -3.57
C LYS A 142 4.21 7.98 -2.67
N TYR A 143 3.48 6.91 -2.91
CA TYR A 143 3.75 5.65 -2.23
C TYR A 143 4.93 4.92 -2.85
N VAL A 144 5.76 4.36 -1.98
CA VAL A 144 6.95 3.56 -2.30
C VAL A 144 7.03 2.39 -1.32
N ILE A 145 7.74 1.35 -1.72
CA ILE A 145 8.02 0.17 -0.90
C ILE A 145 9.37 0.41 -0.21
N PRO A 146 9.39 0.68 1.11
CA PRO A 146 10.65 0.81 1.84
C PRO A 146 11.45 -0.48 1.80
N VAL A 147 12.76 -0.32 1.74
CA VAL A 147 13.73 -1.42 1.72
C VAL A 147 14.58 -1.33 2.99
N PRO A 148 14.90 -2.44 3.66
CA PRO A 148 15.78 -2.41 4.81
C PRO A 148 17.12 -1.71 4.52
N SER A 149 17.57 -0.91 5.48
CA SER A 149 18.86 -0.21 5.50
C SER A 149 19.60 -0.54 6.79
N LEU A 150 20.92 -0.36 6.80
CA LEU A 150 21.71 -0.52 8.01
C LEU A 150 21.31 0.49 9.08
N VAL A 151 21.15 0.01 10.31
CA VAL A 151 20.99 0.87 11.48
C VAL A 151 22.36 1.46 11.82
N LYS A 152 22.50 2.78 11.64
CA LYS A 152 23.68 3.54 12.04
C LYS A 152 23.67 3.82 13.54
#